data_AF-A0A059KUB0-F1
#
_entry.id   AF-A0A059KUB0-F1
#
_cell.length_a   1.000
_cell.length_b   1.000
_cell.length_c   1.000
_cell.angle_alpha   90.00
_cell.angle_beta   90.00
_cell.angle_gamma   90.00
#
_symmetry.space_group_name_H-M   'P 1'
#
loop_
_entity.id
_entity.type
_entity.pdbx_description
1 polymer ?
#
loop_
_entity_poly.entity_id
_entity_poly.type
_entity_poly.pdbx_seq_one_letter_code
_entity_poly.pdbx_strand_id
1 'polypeptide(L)'
;MSETDDVQKSVVPAVAVTDIAEYRPHEEQIVRLETTYAKLVVDCSTSEGLANAKEVRVDIRDVRYALANTTKTALVPYQQKVKDAQARVNQVKEFGEALKDRVLAIEAPVDEAIKAEEKRVADAKAERERVEAERVEAIRTKITRFSSVAAAYASRSAADIADILQGVKVSVILPEEYAEFEAEGTIARDNAIEQLETLHKSAVEREEAAARLLAQQKELDELREKQRIADAEAEELRKQRAEEDRKRLKQQQDELDQQRRDMEAQQRQQREQQEEQQRQQRERDAQYQRDQEELARLRAQAAAPAPVTPVATQAVAEKVEVTPISTHAAAESDDVTTTAPSVDDIVEVVALGFDVDLDTARAWLQAIRF
;
A
#
# COMPACT_ATOMS: atom_id res chain seq x y z
N MET A 1 68.77 63.10 -93.53
CA MET A 1 69.44 62.05 -92.73
C MET A 1 68.36 61.14 -92.17
N SER A 2 68.62 59.83 -92.27
CA SER A 2 67.87 58.66 -91.76
C SER A 2 66.49 58.43 -92.41
N GLU A 3 66.39 57.60 -93.46
CA GLU A 3 66.40 56.11 -93.49
C GLU A 3 65.22 55.45 -92.77
N THR A 4 64.39 54.80 -93.60
CA THR A 4 63.66 53.53 -93.42
C THR A 4 62.79 53.38 -92.17
N ASP A 5 61.46 53.32 -92.38
CA ASP A 5 60.75 52.09 -92.01
C ASP A 5 59.35 51.96 -92.63
N ASP A 6 59.05 50.71 -92.97
CA ASP A 6 57.76 50.02 -92.91
C ASP A 6 56.61 50.46 -93.82
N VAL A 7 56.31 49.67 -94.87
CA VAL A 7 55.07 48.87 -95.02
C VAL A 7 55.28 47.92 -96.22
N GLN A 8 55.88 46.76 -95.97
CA GLN A 8 55.64 45.56 -96.79
C GLN A 8 54.98 44.51 -95.91
N LYS A 9 53.70 44.74 -95.61
CA LYS A 9 52.86 43.67 -95.07
C LYS A 9 52.38 42.80 -96.23
N SER A 10 53.23 41.85 -96.61
CA SER A 10 52.81 40.64 -97.31
C SER A 10 51.77 39.94 -96.44
N VAL A 11 50.49 40.18 -96.71
CA VAL A 11 49.39 39.42 -96.14
C VAL A 11 49.06 38.34 -97.16
N VAL A 12 49.81 37.25 -97.13
CA VAL A 12 49.33 35.96 -97.62
C VAL A 12 48.85 35.20 -96.37
N PRO A 13 47.55 35.15 -96.07
CA PRO A 13 47.06 34.14 -95.16
C PRO A 13 47.09 32.82 -95.94
N ALA A 14 47.99 31.92 -95.52
CA ALA A 14 47.95 30.51 -95.88
C ALA A 14 46.67 29.89 -95.30
N VAL A 15 45.56 30.03 -96.02
CA VAL A 15 44.36 29.23 -95.78
C VAL A 15 44.66 27.86 -96.38
N ALA A 16 44.75 26.84 -95.54
CA ALA A 16 44.79 25.46 -96.02
C ALA A 16 43.57 25.24 -96.92
N VAL A 17 43.80 25.03 -98.22
CA VAL A 17 42.75 24.70 -99.19
C VAL A 17 42.08 23.43 -98.69
N THR A 18 40.90 23.60 -98.11
CA THR A 18 40.02 22.50 -97.78
C THR A 18 39.27 22.22 -99.08
N ASP A 19 39.48 21.05 -99.68
CA ASP A 19 38.86 20.65 -100.94
C ASP A 19 37.35 20.47 -100.77
N ILE A 20 36.63 21.59 -100.70
CA ILE A 20 35.17 21.66 -100.63
C ILE A 20 34.70 21.87 -102.06
N ALA A 21 34.09 20.84 -102.63
CA ALA A 21 33.75 20.77 -104.06
C ALA A 21 32.95 21.98 -104.56
N GLU A 22 32.09 22.56 -103.71
CA GLU A 22 31.26 23.73 -104.03
C GLU A 22 32.07 25.02 -104.22
N TYR A 23 33.28 25.12 -103.63
CA TYR A 23 34.14 26.30 -103.71
C TYR A 23 35.24 26.20 -104.77
N ARG A 24 35.52 25.00 -105.30
CA ARG A 24 36.55 24.77 -106.31
C ARG A 24 36.47 25.73 -107.53
N PRO A 25 35.29 26.02 -108.11
CA PRO A 25 35.21 27.00 -109.21
C PRO A 25 35.54 28.44 -108.80
N HIS A 26 35.32 28.79 -107.53
CA HIS A 26 35.64 30.13 -107.01
C HIS A 26 37.13 30.29 -106.72
N GLU A 27 37.81 29.22 -106.33
CA GLU A 27 39.27 29.20 -106.17
C GLU A 27 39.98 29.55 -107.48
N GLU A 28 39.54 28.96 -108.59
CA GLU A 28 40.05 29.30 -109.93
C GLU A 28 39.78 30.77 -110.31
N GLN A 29 38.59 31.29 -109.97
CA GLN A 29 38.25 32.69 -110.22
C GLN A 29 39.08 33.64 -109.36
N ILE A 30 39.34 33.32 -108.09
CA ILE A 30 40.21 34.11 -107.21
C ILE A 30 41.63 34.15 -107.77
N VAL A 31 42.21 32.99 -108.13
CA VAL A 31 43.56 32.94 -108.73
C VAL A 31 43.63 33.77 -110.01
N ARG A 32 42.58 33.76 -110.84
CA ARG A 32 42.47 34.62 -112.02
C ARG A 32 42.46 36.10 -111.64
N LEU A 33 41.65 36.51 -110.66
CA LEU A 33 41.60 37.90 -110.19
C LEU A 33 42.95 38.35 -109.62
N GLU A 34 43.57 37.52 -108.78
CA GLU A 34 44.90 37.76 -108.22
C GLU A 34 45.93 37.95 -109.33
N THR A 35 45.99 37.04 -110.31
CA THR A 35 46.96 37.12 -111.42
C THR A 35 46.70 38.34 -112.32
N THR A 36 45.44 38.62 -112.64
CA THR A 36 45.05 39.70 -113.56
C THR A 36 45.31 41.07 -112.96
N TYR A 37 45.09 41.23 -111.66
CA TYR A 37 45.20 42.52 -110.97
C TYR A 37 46.46 42.68 -110.11
N ALA A 38 47.34 41.67 -110.00
CA ALA A 38 48.56 41.70 -109.17
C ALA A 38 49.49 42.90 -109.40
N LYS A 39 49.50 43.46 -110.62
CA LYS A 39 50.39 44.57 -111.03
C LYS A 39 49.62 45.80 -111.52
N LEU A 40 48.30 45.81 -111.36
CA LEU A 40 47.46 46.89 -111.86
C LEU A 40 47.54 48.10 -110.92
N VAL A 41 48.19 49.18 -111.39
CA VAL A 41 48.20 50.48 -110.72
C VAL A 41 47.15 51.37 -111.39
N VAL A 42 46.05 51.66 -110.70
CA VAL A 42 44.96 52.48 -111.25
C VAL A 42 45.00 53.90 -110.71
N ASP A 43 45.25 54.89 -111.57
CA ASP A 43 45.16 56.30 -111.23
C ASP A 43 43.71 56.81 -111.35
N CYS A 44 43.00 56.81 -110.22
CA CYS A 44 41.60 57.21 -110.13
C CYS A 44 41.35 58.71 -110.29
N SER A 45 42.40 59.53 -110.45
CA SER A 45 42.27 60.98 -110.69
C SER A 45 41.91 61.31 -112.15
N THR A 46 42.09 60.35 -113.06
CA THR A 46 41.69 60.45 -114.47
C THR A 46 40.34 59.77 -114.71
N SER A 47 39.59 60.25 -115.71
CA SER A 47 38.28 59.67 -116.06
C SER A 47 38.38 58.20 -116.50
N GLU A 48 39.44 57.86 -117.24
CA GLU A 48 39.73 56.51 -117.72
C GLU A 48 40.16 55.57 -116.57
N GLY A 49 41.06 56.02 -115.70
CA GLY A 49 41.45 55.24 -114.53
C GLY A 49 40.29 55.00 -113.55
N LEU A 50 39.42 55.98 -113.34
CA LEU A 50 38.20 55.80 -112.54
C LEU A 50 37.21 54.80 -113.16
N ALA A 51 37.09 54.76 -114.50
CA ALA A 51 36.26 53.77 -115.19
C ALA A 51 36.83 52.36 -114.99
N ASN A 52 38.13 52.17 -115.23
CA ASN A 52 38.82 50.88 -115.05
C ASN A 52 38.76 50.40 -113.58
N ALA A 53 38.93 51.27 -112.59
CA ALA A 53 38.78 50.92 -111.17
C ALA A 53 37.36 50.43 -110.83
N LYS A 54 36.33 51.01 -111.45
CA LYS A 54 34.94 50.60 -111.24
C LYS A 54 34.69 49.20 -111.81
N GLU A 55 35.22 48.89 -112.98
CA GLU A 55 35.12 47.56 -113.60
C GLU A 55 35.83 46.50 -112.76
N VAL A 56 37.08 46.75 -112.35
CA VAL A 56 37.84 45.87 -111.44
C VAL A 56 37.06 45.60 -110.15
N ARG A 57 36.45 46.65 -109.57
CA ARG A 57 35.65 46.51 -108.36
C ARG A 57 34.40 45.67 -108.59
N VAL A 58 33.76 45.78 -109.75
CA VAL A 58 32.61 44.95 -110.11
C VAL A 58 33.03 43.49 -110.19
N ASP A 59 34.10 43.17 -110.91
CA ASP A 59 34.61 41.81 -111.07
C ASP A 59 34.96 41.14 -109.73
N ILE A 60 35.67 41.86 -108.84
CA ILE A 60 35.99 41.36 -107.49
C ILE A 60 34.71 41.18 -106.65
N ARG A 61 33.78 42.14 -106.75
CA ARG A 61 32.54 42.10 -105.99
C ARG A 61 31.63 40.96 -106.42
N ASP A 62 31.61 40.63 -107.71
CA ASP A 62 30.80 39.56 -108.25
C ASP A 62 31.27 38.20 -107.75
N VAL A 63 32.59 37.95 -107.73
CA VAL A 63 33.17 36.74 -107.10
C VAL A 63 32.84 36.69 -105.60
N ARG A 64 32.94 37.83 -104.88
CA ARG A 64 32.59 37.89 -103.45
C ARG A 64 31.10 37.56 -103.19
N TYR A 65 30.18 38.04 -104.02
CA TYR A 65 28.76 37.69 -103.88
C TYR A 65 28.48 36.25 -104.29
N ALA A 66 29.17 35.75 -105.31
CA ALA A 66 29.07 34.35 -105.73
C ALA A 66 29.49 33.39 -104.59
N LEU A 67 30.60 33.70 -103.90
CA LEU A 67 31.02 32.97 -102.70
C LEU A 67 29.95 32.97 -101.60
N ALA A 68 29.42 34.14 -101.24
CA ALA A 68 28.38 34.24 -100.21
C ALA A 68 27.10 33.47 -100.57
N ASN A 69 26.71 33.49 -101.84
CA ASN A 69 25.56 32.73 -102.35
C ASN A 69 25.83 31.23 -102.36
N THR A 70 27.04 30.80 -102.72
CA THR A 70 27.47 29.40 -102.64
C THR A 70 27.45 28.92 -101.19
N THR A 71 27.99 29.68 -100.23
CA THR A 71 27.90 29.34 -98.80
C THR A 71 26.46 29.16 -98.35
N LYS A 72 25.61 30.13 -98.66
CA LYS A 72 24.19 30.09 -98.29
C LYS A 72 23.51 28.85 -98.85
N THR A 73 23.77 28.52 -100.11
CA THR A 73 23.15 27.39 -100.82
C THR A 73 23.69 26.05 -100.34
N ALA A 74 25.01 25.92 -100.16
CA ALA A 74 25.67 24.70 -99.71
C ALA A 74 25.25 24.28 -98.29
N LEU A 75 24.94 25.24 -97.41
CA LEU A 75 24.47 24.96 -96.04
C LEU A 75 23.01 24.48 -95.97
N VAL A 76 22.17 24.79 -96.96
CA VAL A 76 20.75 24.40 -96.98
C VAL A 76 20.53 22.90 -96.71
N PRO A 77 21.16 21.94 -97.43
CA PRO A 77 20.94 20.52 -97.18
C PRO A 77 21.38 20.08 -95.78
N TYR A 78 22.44 20.68 -95.21
CA TYR A 78 22.88 20.35 -93.85
C TYR A 78 21.90 20.89 -92.80
N GLN A 79 21.45 22.13 -92.95
CA GLN A 79 20.45 22.72 -92.06
C GLN A 79 19.12 21.96 -92.13
N GLN A 80 18.73 21.49 -93.32
CA GLN A 80 17.54 20.66 -93.48
C GLN A 80 17.71 19.31 -92.76
N LYS A 81 18.84 18.63 -92.93
CA LYS A 81 19.13 17.38 -92.20
C LYS A 81 19.09 17.56 -90.68
N VAL A 82 19.61 18.67 -90.15
CA VAL A 82 19.53 18.98 -88.71
C VAL A 82 18.09 19.18 -88.26
N LYS A 83 17.27 19.91 -89.03
CA LYS A 83 15.84 20.09 -88.73
C LYS A 83 15.08 18.76 -88.76
N ASP A 84 15.31 17.94 -89.78
CA ASP A 84 14.66 16.64 -89.94
C ASP A 84 15.05 15.68 -88.80
N ALA A 85 16.33 15.66 -88.41
CA ALA A 85 16.80 14.88 -87.27
C ALA A 85 16.15 15.34 -85.96
N GLN A 86 16.05 16.65 -85.73
CA GLN A 86 15.40 17.18 -84.53
C GLN A 86 13.89 16.85 -84.50
N ALA A 87 13.21 16.95 -85.65
CA ALA A 87 11.81 16.54 -85.77
C ALA A 87 11.64 15.05 -85.44
N ARG A 88 12.55 14.19 -85.91
CA ARG A 88 12.54 12.76 -85.59
C ARG A 88 12.75 12.50 -84.09
N VAL A 89 13.67 13.20 -83.45
CA VAL A 89 13.89 13.10 -81.99
C VAL A 89 12.62 13.43 -81.22
N ASN A 90 11.92 14.50 -81.60
CA ASN A 90 10.67 14.90 -80.95
C ASN A 90 9.59 13.84 -81.14
N GLN A 91 9.41 13.31 -82.35
CA GLN A 91 8.46 12.22 -82.63
C GLN A 91 8.74 10.98 -81.78
N VAL A 92 10.02 10.58 -81.64
CA VAL A 92 10.39 9.41 -80.84
C VAL A 92 10.05 9.62 -79.36
N LYS A 93 10.30 10.82 -78.82
CA LYS A 93 9.96 11.16 -77.44
C LYS A 93 8.45 11.14 -77.21
N GLU A 94 7.69 11.83 -78.05
CA GLU A 94 6.22 11.90 -77.95
C GLU A 94 5.59 10.51 -78.08
N PHE A 95 6.05 9.71 -79.03
CA PHE A 95 5.58 8.34 -79.19
C PHE A 95 5.94 7.45 -78.00
N GLY A 96 7.15 7.62 -77.43
CA GLY A 96 7.58 6.92 -76.23
C GLY A 96 6.70 7.20 -75.01
N GLU A 97 6.41 8.48 -74.74
CA GLU A 97 5.50 8.86 -73.65
C GLU A 97 4.07 8.36 -73.92
N ALA A 98 3.55 8.47 -75.15
CA ALA A 98 2.23 7.95 -75.49
C ALA A 98 2.12 6.42 -75.29
N LEU A 99 3.16 5.65 -75.61
CA LEU A 99 3.20 4.22 -75.34
C LEU A 99 3.24 3.93 -73.83
N LYS A 100 4.04 4.69 -73.07
CA LYS A 100 4.11 4.56 -71.61
C LYS A 100 2.76 4.84 -70.95
N ASP A 101 2.08 5.92 -71.34
CA ASP A 101 0.74 6.24 -70.83
C ASP A 101 -0.28 5.15 -71.16
N ARG A 102 -0.19 4.57 -72.37
CA ARG A 102 -1.05 3.45 -72.76
C ARG A 102 -0.79 2.19 -71.93
N VAL A 103 0.46 1.89 -71.60
CA VAL A 103 0.81 0.78 -70.71
C VAL A 103 0.29 1.04 -69.30
N LEU A 104 0.47 2.25 -68.78
CA LEU A 104 -0.02 2.63 -67.46
C LEU A 104 -1.56 2.54 -67.37
N ALA A 105 -2.28 2.93 -68.43
CA ALA A 105 -3.73 2.80 -68.48
C ALA A 105 -4.22 1.33 -68.48
N ILE A 106 -3.37 0.38 -68.91
CA ILE A 106 -3.65 -1.06 -68.82
C ILE A 106 -3.30 -1.60 -67.43
N GLU A 107 -2.20 -1.14 -66.84
CA GLU A 107 -1.72 -1.58 -65.52
C GLU A 107 -2.60 -1.07 -64.37
N ALA A 108 -2.98 0.21 -64.40
CA ALA A 108 -3.72 0.86 -63.32
C ALA A 108 -4.98 0.08 -62.85
N PRO A 109 -5.90 -0.38 -63.73
CA PRO A 109 -7.05 -1.15 -63.27
C PRO A 109 -6.66 -2.52 -62.69
N VAL A 110 -5.55 -3.13 -63.14
CA VAL A 110 -5.06 -4.41 -62.60
C VAL A 110 -4.47 -4.20 -61.21
N ASP A 111 -3.64 -3.17 -61.04
CA ASP A 111 -3.05 -2.81 -59.74
C ASP A 111 -4.14 -2.46 -58.70
N GLU A 112 -5.14 -1.66 -59.08
CA GLU A 112 -6.27 -1.35 -58.21
C GLU A 112 -7.10 -2.60 -57.85
N ALA A 113 -7.30 -3.53 -58.78
CA ALA A 113 -7.98 -4.80 -58.51
C ALA A 113 -7.18 -5.71 -57.56
N ILE A 114 -5.85 -5.77 -57.72
CA ILE A 114 -4.95 -6.51 -56.82
C ILE A 114 -5.04 -5.93 -55.41
N LYS A 115 -4.87 -4.61 -55.26
CA LYS A 115 -4.96 -3.93 -53.95
C LYS A 115 -6.31 -4.14 -53.27
N ALA A 116 -7.41 -4.08 -54.04
CA ALA A 116 -8.74 -4.32 -53.50
C ALA A 116 -8.90 -5.74 -52.95
N GLU A 117 -8.39 -6.76 -53.66
CA GLU A 117 -8.46 -8.15 -53.21
C GLU A 117 -7.50 -8.42 -52.04
N GLU A 118 -6.26 -7.90 -52.08
CA GLU A 118 -5.33 -7.99 -50.96
C GLU A 118 -5.91 -7.40 -49.69
N LYS A 119 -6.57 -6.23 -49.80
CA LYS A 119 -7.30 -5.62 -48.69
C LYS A 119 -8.44 -6.52 -48.21
N ARG A 120 -9.27 -7.07 -49.11
CA ARG A 120 -10.38 -7.97 -48.73
C ARG A 120 -9.88 -9.22 -48.00
N VAL A 121 -8.77 -9.80 -48.45
CA VAL A 121 -8.14 -10.97 -47.83
C VAL A 121 -7.55 -10.59 -46.46
N ALA A 122 -6.88 -9.45 -46.37
CA ALA A 122 -6.33 -8.95 -45.10
C ALA A 122 -7.44 -8.65 -44.07
N ASP A 123 -8.51 -7.97 -44.47
CA ASP A 123 -9.65 -7.65 -43.61
C ASP A 123 -10.36 -8.94 -43.15
N ALA A 124 -10.57 -9.91 -44.05
CA ALA A 124 -11.16 -11.20 -43.69
C ALA A 124 -10.26 -12.02 -42.75
N LYS A 125 -8.94 -11.95 -42.91
CA LYS A 125 -7.98 -12.59 -42.01
C LYS A 125 -8.00 -11.92 -40.64
N ALA A 126 -7.94 -10.59 -40.59
CA ALA A 126 -7.98 -9.82 -39.35
C ALA A 126 -9.29 -10.07 -38.57
N GLU A 127 -10.43 -10.15 -39.25
CA GLU A 127 -11.71 -10.48 -38.62
C GLU A 127 -11.72 -11.90 -38.06
N ARG A 128 -11.22 -12.89 -38.81
CA ARG A 128 -11.10 -14.27 -38.32
C ARG A 128 -10.19 -14.36 -37.10
N GLU A 129 -9.05 -13.67 -37.12
CA GLU A 129 -8.12 -13.61 -35.99
C GLU A 129 -8.75 -12.93 -34.78
N ARG A 130 -9.55 -11.86 -34.98
CA ARG A 130 -10.27 -11.20 -33.88
C ARG A 130 -11.31 -12.12 -33.26
N VAL A 131 -12.15 -12.77 -34.07
CA VAL A 131 -13.18 -13.72 -33.61
C VAL A 131 -12.54 -14.89 -32.86
N GLU A 132 -11.44 -15.41 -33.37
CA GLU A 132 -10.71 -16.50 -32.72
C GLU A 132 -10.05 -16.05 -31.41
N ALA A 133 -9.46 -14.85 -31.38
CA ALA A 133 -8.90 -14.29 -30.15
C ALA A 133 -9.98 -14.07 -29.08
N GLU A 134 -11.15 -13.54 -29.45
CA GLU A 134 -12.30 -13.37 -28.56
C GLU A 134 -12.81 -14.72 -28.04
N ARG A 135 -12.90 -15.73 -28.91
CA ARG A 135 -13.25 -17.11 -28.52
C ARG A 135 -12.27 -17.65 -27.48
N VAL A 136 -10.96 -17.56 -27.76
CA VAL A 136 -9.91 -18.05 -26.87
C VAL A 136 -9.90 -17.28 -25.53
N GLU A 137 -10.07 -15.96 -25.55
CA GLU A 137 -10.14 -15.14 -24.34
C GLU A 137 -11.35 -15.51 -23.47
N ALA A 138 -12.53 -15.69 -24.08
CA ALA A 138 -13.73 -16.10 -23.37
C ALA A 138 -13.52 -17.44 -22.65
N ILE A 139 -12.91 -18.42 -23.32
CA ILE A 139 -12.57 -19.72 -22.72
C ILE A 139 -11.55 -19.55 -21.58
N ARG A 140 -10.48 -18.78 -21.79
CA ARG A 140 -9.46 -18.53 -20.76
C ARG A 140 -10.01 -17.81 -19.53
N THR A 141 -10.98 -16.92 -19.72
CA THR A 141 -11.68 -16.24 -18.62
C THR A 141 -12.50 -17.23 -17.79
N LYS A 142 -13.21 -18.17 -18.44
CA LYS A 142 -13.90 -19.25 -17.73
C LYS A 142 -12.93 -20.11 -16.91
N ILE A 143 -11.77 -20.47 -17.47
CA ILE A 143 -10.74 -21.25 -16.78
C ILE A 143 -10.16 -20.48 -15.59
N THR A 144 -9.86 -19.20 -15.77
CA THR A 144 -9.30 -18.31 -14.73
C THR A 144 -10.29 -18.11 -13.57
N ARG A 145 -11.60 -18.19 -13.83
CA ARG A 145 -12.60 -18.14 -12.75
C ARG A 145 -12.38 -19.23 -11.71
N PHE A 146 -12.00 -20.44 -12.12
CA PHE A 146 -11.69 -21.53 -11.18
C PHE A 146 -10.46 -21.20 -10.33
N SER A 147 -9.38 -20.70 -10.92
CA SER A 147 -8.17 -20.38 -10.15
C SER A 147 -8.37 -19.21 -9.17
N SER A 148 -9.27 -18.28 -9.47
CA SER A 148 -9.58 -17.15 -8.58
C SER A 148 -10.51 -17.49 -7.41
N VAL A 149 -11.19 -18.65 -7.44
CA VAL A 149 -12.28 -18.94 -6.50
C VAL A 149 -11.78 -19.05 -5.06
N ALA A 150 -10.66 -19.72 -4.80
CA ALA A 150 -10.16 -19.92 -3.44
C ALA A 150 -9.84 -18.59 -2.75
N ALA A 151 -9.23 -17.64 -3.47
CA ALA A 151 -8.91 -16.32 -2.95
C ALA A 151 -10.18 -15.51 -2.61
N ALA A 152 -11.21 -15.58 -3.46
CA ALA A 152 -12.46 -14.84 -3.25
C ALA A 152 -13.24 -15.31 -2.00
N TYR A 153 -13.06 -16.56 -1.58
CA TYR A 153 -13.80 -17.16 -0.47
C TYR A 153 -12.96 -17.35 0.81
N ALA A 154 -11.67 -16.96 0.83
CA ALA A 154 -10.74 -17.23 1.93
C ALA A 154 -11.23 -16.80 3.33
N SER A 155 -11.99 -15.69 3.40
CA SER A 155 -12.49 -15.11 4.65
C SER A 155 -13.97 -15.43 4.94
N ARG A 156 -14.60 -16.30 4.15
CA ARG A 156 -16.01 -16.65 4.29
C ARG A 156 -16.23 -17.76 5.33
N SER A 157 -17.50 -17.98 5.67
CA SER A 157 -17.90 -19.04 6.59
C SER A 157 -17.70 -20.42 5.96
N ALA A 158 -17.60 -21.45 6.79
CA ALA A 158 -17.51 -22.84 6.34
C ALA A 158 -18.71 -23.24 5.47
N ALA A 159 -19.92 -22.75 5.81
CA ALA A 159 -21.14 -23.01 5.04
C ALA A 159 -21.08 -22.39 3.64
N ASP A 160 -20.68 -21.11 3.52
CA ASP A 160 -20.56 -20.44 2.22
C ASP A 160 -19.53 -21.13 1.32
N ILE A 161 -18.40 -21.57 1.90
CA ILE A 161 -17.35 -22.28 1.17
C ILE A 161 -17.87 -23.65 0.71
N ALA A 162 -18.63 -24.37 1.54
CA ALA A 162 -19.22 -25.67 1.19
C ALA A 162 -20.20 -25.56 0.02
N ASP A 163 -21.04 -24.54 0.00
CA ASP A 163 -22.00 -24.29 -1.08
C ASP A 163 -21.29 -24.06 -2.43
N ILE A 164 -20.23 -23.26 -2.43
CA ILE A 164 -19.45 -22.99 -3.65
C ILE A 164 -18.64 -24.21 -4.07
N LEU A 165 -18.03 -24.93 -3.12
CA LEU A 165 -17.35 -26.18 -3.39
C LEU A 165 -18.28 -27.17 -4.10
N GLN A 166 -19.52 -27.30 -3.62
CA GLN A 166 -20.51 -28.16 -4.25
C GLN A 166 -20.87 -27.67 -5.66
N GLY A 167 -21.02 -26.35 -5.85
CA GLY A 167 -21.21 -25.76 -7.17
C GLY A 167 -20.09 -26.11 -8.14
N VAL A 168 -18.83 -26.00 -7.70
CA VAL A 168 -17.64 -26.32 -8.52
C VAL A 168 -17.56 -27.83 -8.83
N LYS A 169 -17.91 -28.69 -7.87
CA LYS A 169 -17.94 -30.15 -8.07
C LYS A 169 -18.97 -30.60 -9.10
N VAL A 170 -20.13 -29.93 -9.14
CA VAL A 170 -21.21 -30.26 -10.08
C VAL A 170 -20.97 -29.64 -11.46
N SER A 171 -20.13 -28.61 -11.58
CA SER A 171 -19.77 -28.05 -12.90
C SER A 171 -19.04 -29.08 -13.78
N VAL A 172 -19.58 -29.25 -14.99
CA VAL A 172 -19.05 -30.12 -16.03
C VAL A 172 -18.27 -29.27 -17.03
N ILE A 173 -17.04 -29.68 -17.35
CA ILE A 173 -16.27 -29.09 -18.44
C ILE A 173 -16.67 -29.82 -19.72
N LEU A 174 -17.41 -29.13 -20.59
CA LEU A 174 -17.92 -29.71 -21.83
C LEU A 174 -16.98 -29.38 -23.01
N PRO A 175 -16.68 -30.35 -23.89
CA PRO A 175 -15.88 -30.11 -25.10
C PRO A 175 -16.45 -28.99 -25.97
N GLU A 176 -17.78 -28.84 -26.04
CA GLU A 176 -18.45 -27.81 -26.83
C GLU A 176 -18.20 -26.39 -26.29
N GLU A 177 -17.94 -26.26 -24.99
CA GLU A 177 -17.75 -24.96 -24.34
C GLU A 177 -16.29 -24.54 -24.19
N TYR A 178 -15.38 -25.52 -24.07
CA TYR A 178 -13.96 -25.30 -23.80
C TYR A 178 -13.06 -25.69 -24.98
N ALA A 179 -13.61 -26.42 -25.97
CA ALA A 179 -12.92 -26.81 -27.20
C ALA A 179 -11.54 -27.43 -26.91
N GLU A 180 -10.47 -26.86 -27.46
CA GLU A 180 -9.10 -27.36 -27.26
C GLU A 180 -8.57 -27.18 -25.82
N PHE A 181 -9.24 -26.38 -24.98
CA PHE A 181 -8.86 -26.11 -23.60
C PHE A 181 -9.64 -26.96 -22.59
N GLU A 182 -10.34 -28.01 -23.01
CA GLU A 182 -11.10 -28.91 -22.11
C GLU A 182 -10.21 -29.50 -21.01
N ALA A 183 -9.02 -29.98 -21.38
CA ALA A 183 -8.07 -30.54 -20.42
C ALA A 183 -7.59 -29.47 -19.41
N GLU A 184 -7.26 -28.28 -19.87
CA GLU A 184 -6.86 -27.15 -19.00
C GLU A 184 -7.99 -26.73 -18.07
N GLY A 185 -9.23 -26.67 -18.57
CA GLY A 185 -10.41 -26.35 -17.77
C GLY A 185 -10.69 -27.41 -16.70
N THR A 186 -10.51 -28.69 -17.03
CA THR A 186 -10.66 -29.80 -16.09
C THR A 186 -9.62 -29.71 -14.97
N ILE A 187 -8.35 -29.50 -15.32
CA ILE A 187 -7.26 -29.32 -14.34
C ILE A 187 -7.55 -28.11 -13.45
N ALA A 188 -7.97 -26.98 -14.03
CA ALA A 188 -8.28 -25.77 -13.26
C ALA A 188 -9.44 -25.98 -12.28
N ARG A 189 -10.51 -26.68 -12.71
CA ARG A 189 -11.63 -27.04 -11.83
C ARG A 189 -11.17 -27.96 -10.69
N ASP A 190 -10.41 -29.00 -10.99
CA ASP A 190 -9.98 -29.98 -10.01
C ASP A 190 -9.04 -29.36 -8.96
N ASN A 191 -8.12 -28.49 -9.41
CA ASN A 191 -7.28 -27.69 -8.49
C ASN A 191 -8.13 -26.75 -7.62
N ALA A 192 -9.17 -26.14 -8.18
CA ALA A 192 -10.07 -25.27 -7.42
C ALA A 192 -10.86 -26.07 -6.36
N ILE A 193 -11.27 -27.30 -6.67
CA ILE A 193 -11.90 -28.22 -5.71
C ILE A 193 -10.95 -28.50 -4.55
N GLU A 194 -9.70 -28.88 -4.82
CA GLU A 194 -8.70 -29.17 -3.79
C GLU A 194 -8.43 -27.96 -2.87
N GLN A 195 -8.30 -26.77 -3.47
CA GLN A 195 -8.10 -25.53 -2.70
C GLN A 195 -9.32 -25.18 -1.84
N LEU A 196 -10.53 -25.32 -2.38
CA LEU A 196 -11.76 -25.07 -1.63
C LEU A 196 -12.00 -26.11 -0.52
N GLU A 197 -11.63 -27.37 -0.73
CA GLU A 197 -11.67 -28.40 0.32
C GLU A 197 -10.73 -28.07 1.47
N THR A 198 -9.50 -27.66 1.16
CA THR A 198 -8.52 -27.22 2.15
C THR A 198 -9.04 -26.00 2.92
N LEU A 199 -9.59 -25.02 2.21
CA LEU A 199 -10.14 -23.81 2.81
C LEU A 199 -11.37 -24.11 3.68
N HIS A 200 -12.27 -24.98 3.21
CA HIS A 200 -13.45 -25.38 3.97
C HIS A 200 -13.04 -26.03 5.29
N LYS A 201 -12.09 -26.96 5.25
CA LYS A 201 -11.57 -27.62 6.46
C LYS A 201 -11.02 -26.60 7.46
N SER A 202 -10.20 -25.66 6.98
CA SER A 202 -9.65 -24.58 7.82
C SER A 202 -10.75 -23.67 8.40
N ALA A 203 -11.81 -23.38 7.63
CA ALA A 203 -12.94 -22.60 8.12
C ALA A 203 -13.72 -23.34 9.22
N VAL A 204 -13.98 -24.63 9.05
CA VAL A 204 -14.63 -25.48 10.08
C VAL A 204 -13.82 -25.49 11.36
N GLU A 205 -12.50 -25.70 11.27
CA GLU A 205 -11.61 -25.71 12.44
C GLU A 205 -11.62 -24.36 13.18
N ARG A 206 -11.62 -23.23 12.45
CA ARG A 206 -11.71 -21.89 13.05
C ARG A 206 -13.05 -21.66 13.75
N GLU A 207 -14.15 -22.06 13.13
CA GLU A 207 -15.50 -21.90 13.68
C GLU A 207 -15.72 -22.79 14.91
N GLU A 208 -15.26 -24.04 14.87
CA GLU A 208 -15.29 -24.93 16.03
C GLU A 208 -14.45 -24.40 17.19
N ALA A 209 -13.25 -23.87 16.93
CA ALA A 209 -12.41 -23.26 17.94
C ALA A 209 -13.09 -22.03 18.57
N ALA A 210 -13.71 -21.18 17.75
CA ALA A 210 -14.48 -20.02 18.23
C ALA A 210 -15.69 -20.45 19.08
N ALA A 211 -16.41 -21.49 18.67
CA ALA A 211 -17.54 -22.03 19.43
C ALA A 211 -17.10 -22.61 20.78
N ARG A 212 -15.99 -23.36 20.83
CA ARG A 212 -15.40 -23.88 22.08
C ARG A 212 -14.98 -22.75 23.01
N LEU A 213 -14.35 -21.71 22.48
CA LEU A 213 -13.95 -20.54 23.27
C LEU A 213 -15.16 -19.81 23.86
N LEU A 214 -16.23 -19.61 23.09
CA LEU A 214 -17.47 -19.01 23.57
C LEU A 214 -18.15 -19.86 24.65
N ALA A 215 -18.12 -21.19 24.51
CA ALA A 215 -18.65 -22.10 25.53
C ALA A 215 -17.84 -22.03 26.84
N GLN A 216 -16.51 -22.02 26.74
CA GLN A 216 -15.61 -21.85 27.89
C GLN A 216 -15.82 -20.50 28.59
N GLN A 217 -16.01 -19.41 27.83
CA GLN A 217 -16.30 -18.10 28.39
C GLN A 217 -17.62 -18.09 29.18
N LYS A 218 -18.68 -18.70 28.63
CA LYS A 218 -19.97 -18.83 29.33
C LYS A 218 -19.85 -19.64 30.63
N GLU A 219 -19.16 -20.78 30.59
CA GLU A 219 -18.96 -21.60 31.78
C GLU A 219 -18.19 -20.85 32.87
N LEU A 220 -17.17 -20.08 32.47
CA LEU A 220 -16.38 -19.27 33.39
C LEU A 220 -17.18 -18.11 33.99
N ASP A 221 -18.06 -17.47 33.21
CA ASP A 221 -18.97 -16.43 33.69
C ASP A 221 -20.03 -17.00 34.64
N GLU A 222 -20.58 -18.19 34.35
CA GLU A 222 -21.49 -18.90 35.27
C GLU A 222 -20.80 -19.28 36.58
N LEU A 223 -19.53 -19.70 36.53
CA LEU A 223 -18.75 -20.01 37.73
C LEU A 223 -18.50 -18.76 38.58
N ARG A 224 -18.16 -17.64 37.95
CA ARG A 224 -17.99 -16.36 38.62
C ARG A 224 -19.29 -15.90 39.29
N GLU A 225 -20.42 -16.04 38.62
CA GLU A 225 -21.71 -15.65 39.20
C GLU A 225 -22.10 -16.58 40.36
N LYS A 226 -21.90 -17.90 40.23
CA LYS A 226 -22.08 -18.84 41.35
C LYS A 226 -21.19 -18.48 42.54
N GLN A 227 -19.94 -18.10 42.28
CA GLN A 227 -19.01 -17.67 43.33
C GLN A 227 -19.47 -16.37 43.99
N ARG A 228 -19.95 -15.38 43.21
CA ARG A 228 -20.53 -14.15 43.76
C ARG A 228 -21.74 -14.40 44.63
N ILE A 229 -22.63 -15.31 44.22
CA ILE A 229 -23.80 -15.69 45.02
C ILE A 229 -23.36 -16.38 46.32
N ALA A 230 -22.42 -17.33 46.24
CA ALA A 230 -21.90 -18.01 47.42
C ALA A 230 -21.18 -17.06 48.39
N ASP A 231 -20.41 -16.10 47.87
CA ASP A 231 -19.74 -15.07 48.67
C ASP A 231 -20.77 -14.14 49.34
N ALA A 232 -21.81 -13.74 48.62
CA ALA A 232 -22.90 -12.92 49.16
C ALA A 232 -23.71 -13.68 50.24
N GLU A 233 -24.04 -14.95 50.02
CA GLU A 233 -24.69 -15.81 51.01
C GLU A 233 -23.82 -16.01 52.26
N ALA A 234 -22.51 -16.21 52.08
CA ALA A 234 -21.57 -16.31 53.18
C ALA A 234 -21.45 -14.99 53.97
N GLU A 235 -21.47 -13.84 53.29
CA GLU A 235 -21.48 -12.52 53.93
C GLU A 235 -22.77 -12.30 54.73
N GLU A 236 -23.94 -12.62 54.17
CA GLU A 236 -25.22 -12.52 54.86
C GLU A 236 -25.29 -13.46 56.08
N LEU A 237 -24.78 -14.69 55.96
CA LEU A 237 -24.68 -15.61 57.09
C LEU A 237 -23.74 -15.07 58.18
N ARG A 238 -22.62 -14.42 57.81
CA ARG A 238 -21.73 -13.75 58.77
C ARG A 238 -22.42 -12.58 59.46
N LYS A 239 -23.19 -11.76 58.73
CA LYS A 239 -23.99 -10.66 59.32
C LYS A 239 -25.03 -11.21 60.30
N GLN A 240 -25.76 -12.27 59.93
CA GLN A 240 -26.74 -12.91 60.81
C GLN A 240 -26.10 -13.41 62.11
N ARG A 241 -24.96 -14.11 62.02
CA ARG A 241 -24.21 -14.56 63.21
C ARG A 241 -23.73 -13.38 64.05
N ALA A 242 -23.18 -12.33 63.44
CA ALA A 242 -22.74 -11.14 64.17
C ALA A 242 -23.92 -10.41 64.86
N GLU A 243 -25.10 -10.37 64.24
CA GLU A 243 -26.31 -9.83 64.86
C GLU A 243 -26.83 -10.70 66.00
N GLU A 244 -26.82 -12.03 65.84
CA GLU A 244 -27.17 -12.98 66.91
C GLU A 244 -26.22 -12.85 68.10
N ASP A 245 -24.91 -12.78 67.84
CA ASP A 245 -23.90 -12.57 68.87
C ASP A 245 -24.09 -11.21 69.56
N ARG A 246 -24.40 -10.15 68.80
CA ARG A 246 -24.72 -8.82 69.37
C ARG A 246 -25.97 -8.87 70.24
N LYS A 247 -27.01 -9.61 69.85
CA LYS A 247 -28.22 -9.82 70.65
C LYS A 247 -27.91 -10.60 71.92
N ARG A 248 -27.12 -11.68 71.84
CA ARG A 248 -26.67 -12.46 73.02
C ARG A 248 -25.86 -11.61 73.98
N LEU A 249 -24.91 -10.83 73.47
CA LEU A 249 -24.08 -9.95 74.29
C LEU A 249 -24.92 -8.87 74.97
N LYS A 250 -25.90 -8.31 74.25
CA LYS A 250 -26.86 -7.36 74.83
C LYS A 250 -27.73 -8.02 75.92
N GLN A 251 -28.24 -9.23 75.69
CA GLN A 251 -28.99 -9.97 76.70
C GLN A 251 -28.14 -10.24 77.95
N GLN A 252 -26.87 -10.64 77.80
CA GLN A 252 -25.95 -10.81 78.93
C GLN A 252 -25.70 -9.50 79.67
N GLN A 253 -25.54 -8.38 78.96
CA GLN A 253 -25.40 -7.06 79.58
C GLN A 253 -26.68 -6.67 80.33
N ASP A 254 -27.85 -6.83 79.72
CA ASP A 254 -29.14 -6.54 80.34
C ASP A 254 -29.37 -7.41 81.60
N GLU A 255 -28.96 -8.69 81.57
CA GLU A 255 -29.00 -9.61 82.71
C GLU A 255 -28.03 -9.20 83.83
N LEU A 256 -26.78 -8.85 83.49
CA LEU A 256 -25.81 -8.34 84.46
C LEU A 256 -26.28 -7.02 85.09
N ASP A 257 -26.85 -6.12 84.31
CA ASP A 257 -27.42 -4.86 84.80
C ASP A 257 -28.66 -5.09 85.65
N GLN A 258 -29.47 -6.11 85.34
CA GLN A 258 -30.58 -6.54 86.19
C GLN A 258 -30.06 -7.12 87.52
N GLN A 259 -29.06 -8.00 87.49
CA GLN A 259 -28.41 -8.53 88.69
C GLN A 259 -27.78 -7.44 89.56
N ARG A 260 -27.15 -6.42 88.95
CA ARG A 260 -26.61 -5.26 89.69
C ARG A 260 -27.73 -4.47 90.35
N ARG A 261 -28.84 -4.21 89.65
CA ARG A 261 -30.01 -3.54 90.21
C ARG A 261 -30.64 -4.34 91.35
N ASP A 262 -30.76 -5.65 91.20
CA ASP A 262 -31.32 -6.53 92.22
C ASP A 262 -30.41 -6.62 93.46
N MET A 263 -29.08 -6.71 93.26
CA MET A 263 -28.09 -6.65 94.34
C MET A 263 -28.08 -5.30 95.06
N GLU A 264 -28.18 -4.19 94.33
CA GLU A 264 -28.30 -2.86 94.93
C GLU A 264 -29.60 -2.70 95.70
N ALA A 265 -30.73 -3.22 95.19
CA ALA A 265 -32.00 -3.23 95.90
C ALA A 265 -31.94 -4.09 97.16
N GLN A 266 -31.33 -5.27 97.12
CA GLN A 266 -31.11 -6.13 98.28
C GLN A 266 -30.18 -5.46 99.30
N GLN A 267 -29.10 -4.79 98.87
CA GLN A 267 -28.23 -4.03 99.78
C GLN A 267 -28.97 -2.86 100.42
N ARG A 268 -29.81 -2.13 99.66
CA ARG A 268 -30.64 -1.07 100.23
C ARG A 268 -31.61 -1.63 101.26
N GLN A 269 -32.29 -2.74 100.97
CA GLN A 269 -33.16 -3.42 101.93
C GLN A 269 -32.39 -3.90 103.17
N GLN A 270 -31.20 -4.47 103.02
CA GLN A 270 -30.37 -4.86 104.16
C GLN A 270 -29.90 -3.66 104.98
N ARG A 271 -29.52 -2.55 104.34
CA ARG A 271 -29.16 -1.31 105.04
C ARG A 271 -30.37 -0.73 105.77
N GLU A 272 -31.54 -0.68 105.14
CA GLU A 272 -32.78 -0.24 105.78
C GLU A 272 -33.13 -1.14 106.98
N GLN A 273 -33.03 -2.47 106.84
CA GLN A 273 -33.23 -3.41 107.96
C GLN A 273 -32.19 -3.23 109.07
N GLN A 274 -30.91 -3.02 108.73
CA GLN A 274 -29.85 -2.76 109.71
C GLN A 274 -30.04 -1.41 110.41
N GLU A 275 -30.43 -0.37 109.68
CA GLU A 275 -30.75 0.94 110.23
C GLU A 275 -31.99 0.88 111.13
N GLU A 276 -33.01 0.11 110.76
CA GLU A 276 -34.20 -0.10 111.57
C GLU A 276 -33.90 -0.93 112.82
N GLN A 277 -33.08 -1.99 112.70
CA GLN A 277 -32.57 -2.74 113.85
C GLN A 277 -31.69 -1.87 114.77
N GLN A 278 -30.84 -1.00 114.21
CA GLN A 278 -30.04 -0.05 114.98
C GLN A 278 -30.91 1.02 115.62
N ARG A 279 -31.95 1.51 114.95
CA ARG A 279 -32.94 2.43 115.57
C ARG A 279 -33.62 1.75 116.74
N GLN A 280 -34.10 0.52 116.56
CA GLN A 280 -34.69 -0.26 117.66
C GLN A 280 -33.68 -0.56 118.78
N GLN A 281 -32.41 -0.84 118.47
CA GLN A 281 -31.37 -1.01 119.48
C GLN A 281 -31.07 0.30 120.20
N ARG A 282 -30.94 1.42 119.50
CA ARG A 282 -30.75 2.75 120.13
C ARG A 282 -31.96 3.16 120.95
N GLU A 283 -33.17 2.84 120.53
CA GLU A 283 -34.38 3.06 121.32
C GLU A 283 -34.36 2.19 122.58
N ARG A 284 -34.03 0.89 122.45
CA ARG A 284 -33.85 -0.01 123.60
C ARG A 284 -32.73 0.46 124.53
N ASP A 285 -31.58 0.86 124.01
CA ASP A 285 -30.44 1.34 124.78
C ASP A 285 -30.71 2.70 125.42
N ALA A 286 -31.41 3.60 124.73
CA ALA A 286 -31.86 4.87 125.33
C ALA A 286 -32.93 4.64 126.40
N GLN A 287 -33.74 3.59 126.27
CA GLN A 287 -34.69 3.18 127.29
C GLN A 287 -33.96 2.54 128.47
N TYR A 288 -33.01 1.65 128.22
CA TYR A 288 -32.14 1.03 129.23
C TYR A 288 -31.27 2.07 129.95
N GLN A 289 -30.76 3.09 129.24
CA GLN A 289 -30.02 4.20 129.83
C GLN A 289 -30.94 5.12 130.63
N ARG A 290 -32.17 5.38 130.19
CA ARG A 290 -33.15 6.10 131.02
C ARG A 290 -33.46 5.33 132.30
N ASP A 291 -33.65 4.02 132.21
CA ASP A 291 -33.87 3.15 133.36
C ASP A 291 -32.62 3.11 134.27
N GLN A 292 -31.41 3.07 133.70
CA GLN A 292 -30.16 3.15 134.44
C GLN A 292 -29.88 4.52 135.03
N GLU A 293 -30.26 5.62 134.37
CA GLU A 293 -30.15 6.98 134.90
C GLU A 293 -31.19 7.22 136.00
N GLU A 294 -32.37 6.61 135.92
CA GLU A 294 -33.34 6.62 137.00
C GLU A 294 -32.82 5.83 138.21
N LEU A 295 -32.31 4.61 137.96
CA LEU A 295 -31.65 3.78 138.96
C LEU A 295 -30.39 4.46 139.51
N ALA A 296 -29.61 5.17 138.69
CA ALA A 296 -28.39 5.87 139.09
C ALA A 296 -28.71 7.21 139.75
N ARG A 297 -29.81 7.90 139.44
CA ARG A 297 -30.30 9.02 140.26
C ARG A 297 -30.73 8.52 141.63
N LEU A 298 -31.43 7.39 141.69
CA LEU A 298 -31.81 6.74 142.95
C LEU A 298 -30.57 6.24 143.73
N ARG A 299 -29.50 5.83 143.04
CA ARG A 299 -28.29 5.25 143.65
C ARG A 299 -27.16 6.25 143.93
N ALA A 300 -27.05 7.33 143.16
CA ALA A 300 -26.12 8.45 143.36
C ALA A 300 -26.61 9.44 144.44
N GLN A 301 -27.89 9.34 144.83
CA GLN A 301 -28.38 9.92 146.08
C GLN A 301 -27.97 9.08 147.32
N ALA A 302 -27.31 7.91 147.15
CA ALA A 302 -27.13 6.93 148.22
C ALA A 302 -25.70 6.48 148.59
N ALA A 303 -24.62 6.63 147.80
CA ALA A 303 -23.29 6.21 148.28
C ALA A 303 -22.06 6.64 147.45
N ALA A 304 -20.97 6.80 148.20
CA ALA A 304 -19.58 7.11 147.90
C ALA A 304 -18.80 6.00 147.11
N PRO A 305 -17.52 6.25 146.71
CA PRO A 305 -16.84 5.64 145.56
C PRO A 305 -15.91 4.46 145.91
N ALA A 306 -15.51 3.65 144.91
CA ALA A 306 -14.15 3.10 144.74
C ALA A 306 -14.05 2.13 143.52
N PRO A 307 -12.86 2.01 142.89
CA PRO A 307 -12.61 1.31 141.61
C PRO A 307 -12.03 -0.11 141.80
N VAL A 308 -12.06 -0.95 140.74
CA VAL A 308 -11.02 -1.97 140.46
C VAL A 308 -11.15 -2.57 139.04
N THR A 309 -9.99 -2.67 138.39
CA THR A 309 -9.52 -3.43 137.20
C THR A 309 -9.58 -4.97 137.36
N PRO A 310 -8.99 -5.85 136.49
CA PRO A 310 -9.01 -6.06 135.02
C PRO A 310 -9.25 -7.57 134.65
N VAL A 311 -9.00 -7.99 133.37
CA VAL A 311 -8.33 -9.26 132.89
C VAL A 311 -8.95 -9.88 131.60
N ALA A 312 -8.10 -9.96 130.54
CA ALA A 312 -7.86 -10.98 129.48
C ALA A 312 -9.04 -11.60 128.65
N THR A 313 -8.91 -12.12 127.42
CA THR A 313 -7.85 -12.90 126.71
C THR A 313 -8.20 -13.08 125.20
N GLN A 314 -7.15 -13.14 124.33
CA GLN A 314 -6.90 -14.03 123.14
C GLN A 314 -7.83 -14.03 121.89
N ALA A 315 -7.32 -13.70 120.68
CA ALA A 315 -6.61 -14.52 119.64
C ALA A 315 -7.60 -15.23 118.67
N VAL A 316 -7.42 -15.42 117.34
CA VAL A 316 -6.32 -15.97 116.51
C VAL A 316 -6.62 -15.71 114.99
N ALA A 317 -5.59 -15.84 114.13
CA ALA A 317 -5.59 -16.25 112.69
C ALA A 317 -5.97 -15.22 111.61
N GLU A 318 -5.41 -15.19 110.40
CA GLU A 318 -4.33 -15.91 109.68
C GLU A 318 -4.26 -15.24 108.29
N LYS A 319 -3.07 -14.91 107.76
CA LYS A 319 -2.94 -14.38 106.37
C LYS A 319 -1.50 -14.46 105.85
N VAL A 320 -1.29 -15.29 104.84
CA VAL A 320 -0.12 -15.43 103.94
C VAL A 320 -0.71 -16.09 102.66
N GLU A 321 -0.45 -15.78 101.39
CA GLU A 321 0.68 -15.16 100.68
C GLU A 321 0.20 -14.63 99.31
N VAL A 322 1.06 -13.85 98.67
CA VAL A 322 0.88 -13.16 97.38
C VAL A 322 1.97 -13.64 96.41
N THR A 323 1.75 -13.40 95.10
CA THR A 323 2.74 -13.19 94.01
C THR A 323 2.84 -14.33 92.95
N PRO A 324 3.41 -14.10 91.74
CA PRO A 324 2.85 -13.24 90.71
C PRO A 324 2.98 -13.80 89.26
N ILE A 325 2.35 -13.04 88.36
CA ILE A 325 2.48 -12.84 86.90
C ILE A 325 3.74 -13.42 86.21
N SER A 326 3.50 -14.16 85.12
CA SER A 326 4.50 -14.52 84.11
C SER A 326 4.03 -14.04 82.73
N THR A 327 4.81 -13.17 82.10
CA THR A 327 4.66 -12.67 80.74
C THR A 327 5.51 -13.50 79.78
N HIS A 328 4.93 -13.98 78.68
CA HIS A 328 5.68 -14.36 77.50
C HIS A 328 4.98 -13.91 76.22
N ALA A 329 5.81 -13.30 75.37
CA ALA A 329 5.54 -12.81 74.03
C ALA A 329 5.40 -13.95 73.00
N ALA A 330 4.71 -13.68 71.88
CA ALA A 330 5.26 -13.89 70.53
C ALA A 330 4.30 -13.40 69.44
N ALA A 331 4.85 -12.51 68.61
CA ALA A 331 4.73 -12.43 67.15
C ALA A 331 3.33 -12.26 66.52
N GLU A 332 3.00 -10.98 66.27
CA GLU A 332 2.34 -10.55 65.04
C GLU A 332 3.29 -10.70 63.85
N SER A 333 2.79 -11.19 62.72
CA SER A 333 3.32 -10.88 61.41
C SER A 333 2.15 -10.91 60.41
N ASP A 334 1.70 -9.72 60.07
CA ASP A 334 0.84 -9.46 58.92
C ASP A 334 1.65 -8.67 57.89
N ASP A 335 1.26 -8.84 56.62
CA ASP A 335 1.44 -7.92 55.48
C ASP A 335 2.54 -8.18 54.41
N VAL A 336 2.12 -8.88 53.35
CA VAL A 336 2.13 -8.53 51.91
C VAL A 336 3.13 -7.46 51.42
N THR A 337 4.04 -7.87 50.52
CA THR A 337 4.36 -7.27 49.20
C THR A 337 5.45 -8.14 48.56
N THR A 338 5.22 -8.82 47.43
CA THR A 338 5.70 -8.35 46.12
C THR A 338 5.17 -9.32 45.04
N THR A 339 4.16 -8.87 44.31
CA THR A 339 3.57 -9.51 43.14
C THR A 339 4.42 -9.19 41.90
N ALA A 340 5.69 -9.55 41.91
CA ALA A 340 6.56 -9.42 40.74
C ALA A 340 6.86 -10.83 40.19
N PRO A 341 6.57 -11.11 38.91
CA PRO A 341 6.96 -12.37 38.27
C PRO A 341 8.49 -12.53 38.29
N SER A 342 8.95 -13.77 38.20
CA SER A 342 10.39 -14.05 38.21
C SER A 342 11.05 -13.41 36.99
N VAL A 343 12.34 -13.06 37.09
CA VAL A 343 13.08 -12.47 35.95
C VAL A 343 13.09 -13.42 34.75
N ASP A 344 13.10 -14.73 35.00
CA ASP A 344 13.04 -15.73 33.94
C ASP A 344 11.65 -15.79 33.28
N ASP A 345 10.58 -15.61 34.04
CA ASP A 345 9.21 -15.54 33.49
C ASP A 345 9.05 -14.30 32.58
N ILE A 346 9.67 -13.17 32.96
CA ILE A 346 9.65 -11.94 32.15
C ILE A 346 10.44 -12.15 30.85
N VAL A 347 11.60 -12.82 30.90
CA VAL A 347 12.41 -13.13 29.71
C VAL A 347 11.63 -14.06 28.77
N GLU A 348 10.94 -15.05 29.31
CA GLU A 348 10.15 -16.02 28.53
C GLU A 348 8.97 -15.36 27.84
N VAL A 349 8.25 -14.45 28.53
CA VAL A 349 7.14 -13.69 27.92
C VAL A 349 7.65 -12.75 26.81
N VAL A 350 8.82 -12.13 26.97
CA VAL A 350 9.39 -11.27 25.93
C VAL A 350 9.88 -12.07 24.73
N ALA A 351 10.54 -13.21 24.96
CA ALA A 351 10.96 -14.11 23.88
C ALA A 351 9.75 -14.60 23.07
N LEU A 352 8.68 -15.03 23.76
CA LEU A 352 7.45 -15.49 23.13
C LEU A 352 6.69 -14.36 22.43
N GLY A 353 6.64 -13.18 23.04
CA GLY A 353 5.89 -12.03 22.50
C GLY A 353 6.51 -11.42 21.25
N PHE A 354 7.83 -11.56 21.08
CA PHE A 354 8.56 -10.98 19.95
C PHE A 354 9.15 -12.03 19.00
N ASP A 355 8.87 -13.32 19.22
CA ASP A 355 9.37 -14.45 18.41
C ASP A 355 10.90 -14.44 18.25
N VAL A 356 11.60 -14.27 19.38
CA VAL A 356 13.07 -14.26 19.47
C VAL A 356 13.54 -15.29 20.48
N ASP A 357 14.80 -15.73 20.35
CA ASP A 357 15.39 -16.65 21.32
C ASP A 357 15.61 -15.98 22.69
N LEU A 358 15.70 -16.81 23.74
CA LEU A 358 15.81 -16.37 25.14
C LEU A 358 17.05 -15.51 25.39
N ASP A 359 18.15 -15.76 24.68
CA ASP A 359 19.39 -15.00 24.83
C ASP A 359 19.24 -13.59 24.24
N THR A 360 18.58 -13.48 23.09
CA THR A 360 18.22 -12.20 22.46
C THR A 360 17.24 -11.40 23.34
N ALA A 361 16.20 -12.02 23.88
CA ALA A 361 15.25 -11.37 24.79
C ALA A 361 15.92 -10.87 26.09
N ARG A 362 16.83 -11.67 26.65
CA ARG A 362 17.61 -11.29 27.85
C ARG A 362 18.57 -10.13 27.57
N ALA A 363 19.20 -10.10 26.38
CA ALA A 363 20.06 -8.98 25.98
C ALA A 363 19.28 -7.67 25.82
N TRP A 364 18.05 -7.70 25.30
CA TRP A 364 17.19 -6.51 25.20
C TRP A 364 16.77 -5.98 26.57
N LEU A 365 16.37 -6.86 27.48
CA LEU A 365 16.00 -6.47 28.85
C LEU A 365 17.18 -5.91 29.66
N GLN A 366 18.40 -6.37 29.38
CA GLN A 366 19.62 -5.80 29.96
C GLN A 366 19.99 -4.43 29.37
N ALA A 367 19.76 -4.23 28.07
CA ALA A 367 20.04 -2.97 27.39
C ALA A 367 19.08 -1.82 27.76
N ILE A 368 17.87 -2.14 28.24
CA ILE A 368 16.79 -1.19 28.55
C ILE A 368 16.76 -0.81 30.05
N ARG A 369 17.60 -1.43 30.89
CA ARG A 369 17.67 -1.06 32.32
C ARG A 369 18.27 0.34 32.51
N PHE A 370 17.54 1.24 33.17
CA PHE A 370 18.08 2.47 33.79
C PHE A 370 18.91 2.14 35.04
#